data_AF-A0A629CF23-F1
#
_entry.id   AF-A0A629CF23-F1
#
_cell.length_a   1.000
_cell.length_b   1.000
_cell.length_c   1.000
_cell.angle_alpha   90.00
_cell.angle_beta   90.00
_cell.angle_gamma   90.00
#
_symmetry.space_group_name_H-M   'P 1'
#
loop_
_entity.id
_entity.type
_entity.pdbx_description
1 polymer ?
#
loop_
_entity_poly.entity_id
_entity_poly.type
_entity_poly.pdbx_seq_one_letter_code
_entity_poly.pdbx_strand_id
1 'polypeptide(L)' 'MWFQNALGKEKIQFMFNNELDMQSIELYSFSMERFSDLKFNFVCKNIPKKYPEKWNKDHFNALSLIIT' A
#
# COMPACT_ATOMS: atom_id res chain seq x y z
N MET A 1 2.05 -4.01 14.09
CA MET A 1 1.80 -3.14 12.92
C MET A 1 0.39 -3.38 12.41
N TRP A 2 -0.33 -2.33 12.03
CA TRP A 2 -1.74 -2.37 11.62
C TRP A 2 -2.02 -3.36 10.47
N PHE A 3 -1.07 -3.55 9.55
CA PHE A 3 -1.23 -4.45 8.39
C PHE A 3 -1.45 -5.93 8.78
N GLN A 4 -0.96 -6.36 9.95
CA GLN A 4 -1.20 -7.72 10.45
C GLN A 4 -2.68 -7.99 10.77
N ASN A 5 -3.44 -6.93 11.02
CA ASN A 5 -4.87 -6.99 11.31
C ASN A 5 -5.73 -6.58 10.09
N ALA A 6 -5.10 -6.28 8.94
CA ALA A 6 -5.82 -5.86 7.75
C ALA A 6 -6.58 -7.04 7.12
N LEU A 7 -7.82 -6.78 6.69
CA LEU A 7 -8.61 -7.74 5.93
C LEU A 7 -7.99 -7.94 4.53
N GLY A 8 -7.85 -9.20 4.10
CA GLY A 8 -7.26 -9.53 2.81
C GLY A 8 -5.73 -9.42 2.75
N LYS A 9 -5.04 -9.35 3.91
CA LYS A 9 -3.58 -9.27 3.99
C LYS A 9 -2.87 -10.39 3.23
N GLU A 10 -3.36 -11.64 3.26
CA GLU A 10 -2.68 -12.75 2.59
C GLU A 10 -2.64 -12.54 1.07
N LYS A 11 -3.72 -12.01 0.49
CA LYS A 11 -3.78 -11.72 -0.95
C LYS A 11 -2.77 -10.64 -1.34
N ILE A 12 -2.63 -9.61 -0.53
CA ILE A 12 -1.67 -8.53 -0.75
C ILE A 12 -0.25 -9.07 -0.62
N GLN A 13 0.05 -9.83 0.44
CA GLN A 13 1.36 -10.44 0.63
C GLN A 13 1.72 -11.37 -0.53
N PHE A 14 0.80 -12.23 -0.97
CA PHE A 14 1.03 -13.14 -2.08
C PHE A 14 1.26 -12.42 -3.41
N MET A 15 0.54 -11.31 -3.67
CA MET A 15 0.72 -10.48 -4.87
C MET A 15 2.16 -9.97 -5.01
N PHE A 16 2.80 -9.64 -3.89
CA PHE A 16 4.16 -9.13 -3.84
C PHE A 16 5.17 -10.17 -3.35
N ASN A 17 4.86 -11.47 -3.49
CA ASN A 17 5.80 -12.56 -3.12
C ASN A 17 6.29 -12.50 -1.67
N ASN A 18 5.48 -11.98 -0.75
CA ASN A 18 5.83 -11.69 0.65
C ASN A 18 6.98 -10.67 0.84
N GLU A 19 7.35 -9.94 -0.21
CA GLU A 19 8.40 -8.92 -0.18
C GLU A 19 7.88 -7.52 0.13
N LEU A 20 6.56 -7.35 0.27
CA LEU A 20 5.97 -6.06 0.62
C LEU A 20 6.34 -5.68 2.05
N ASP A 21 7.23 -4.69 2.16
CA ASP A 21 7.64 -4.09 3.41
C ASP A 21 6.73 -2.90 3.78
N MET A 22 6.04 -3.02 4.92
CA MET A 22 5.20 -1.96 5.49
C MET A 22 5.82 -1.28 6.71
N GLN A 23 7.10 -1.54 7.01
CA GLN A 23 7.79 -0.89 8.12
C GLN A 23 8.17 0.56 7.80
N SER A 24 8.47 0.86 6.54
CA SER A 24 8.92 2.17 6.07
C SER A 24 7.88 2.83 5.15
N ILE A 25 6.74 3.20 5.72
CA ILE A 25 5.66 3.91 5.02
C ILE A 25 5.52 5.33 5.57
N GLU A 26 5.32 6.31 4.69
CA GLU A 26 5.15 7.72 5.07
C GLU A 26 3.70 8.13 4.82
N LEU A 27 3.06 8.78 5.80
CA LEU A 27 1.75 9.38 5.60
C LEU A 27 1.91 10.63 4.70
N TYR A 28 1.30 10.60 3.53
CA TYR A 28 1.36 11.71 2.57
C TYR A 28 0.14 12.63 2.67
N SER A 29 -1.04 12.06 2.86
CA SER A 29 -2.26 12.84 3.08
C SER A 29 -3.32 12.00 3.78
N PHE A 30 -4.34 12.66 4.32
CA PHE A 30 -5.55 12.03 4.79
C PHE A 30 -6.76 12.86 4.38
N SER A 31 -7.91 12.22 4.25
CA SER A 31 -9.18 12.90 3.98
C SER A 31 -10.25 12.33 4.90
N MET A 32 -11.07 13.21 5.44
CA MET A 32 -12.29 12.81 6.14
C MET A 32 -13.48 13.21 5.26
N GLU A 33 -14.12 12.22 4.67
CA GLU A 33 -15.29 12.39 3.83
C GLU A 33 -16.55 12.14 4.68
N ARG A 34 -17.54 13.04 4.60
CA ARG A 34 -18.79 12.94 5.38
C ARG A 34 -18.53 12.80 6.89
N PHE A 35 -19.46 12.20 7.62
CA PHE A 35 -19.45 12.15 9.09
C PHE A 35 -18.49 11.12 9.70
N SER A 36 -17.96 10.15 8.91
CA SER A 36 -17.18 9.05 9.49
C SER A 36 -16.17 8.36 8.56
N ASP A 37 -16.07 8.75 7.29
CA ASP A 37 -15.18 8.04 6.36
C ASP A 37 -13.78 8.64 6.42
N LEU A 38 -12.84 7.91 6.99
CA LEU A 38 -11.46 8.38 7.16
C LEU A 38 -10.55 7.62 6.19
N LYS A 39 -9.95 8.34 5.24
CA LYS A 39 -8.97 7.78 4.32
C LYS A 39 -7.58 8.28 4.65
N PHE A 40 -6.62 7.36 4.70
CA PHE A 40 -5.20 7.67 4.83
C PHE A 40 -4.48 7.22 3.57
N ASN A 41 -3.65 8.11 3.02
CA ASN A 41 -2.81 7.85 1.86
C ASN A 41 -1.35 7.79 2.32
N PHE A 42 -0.74 6.64 2.12
CA PHE A 42 0.66 6.40 2.43
C PHE A 42 1.47 6.22 1.16
N VAL A 43 2.74 6.61 1.23
CA VAL A 43 3.73 6.35 0.20
C VAL A 43 4.70 5.28 0.72
N CYS A 44 4.85 4.20 -0.05
CA CYS A 44 5.85 3.16 0.18
C CYS A 44 6.99 3.33 -0.82
N LYS A 45 8.19 3.66 -0.33
CA LYS A 45 9.40 3.84 -1.17
C LYS A 45 10.15 2.52 -1.39
N ASN A 46 9.99 1.55 -0.51
CA ASN A 46 10.56 0.21 -0.66
C ASN A 46 9.72 -0.60 -1.65
N ILE A 47 10.06 -0.51 -2.93
CA ILE A 47 9.39 -1.25 -4.00
C ILE A 47 9.81 -2.74 -3.93
N PRO A 48 8.86 -3.69 -3.87
CA PRO A 48 9.16 -5.12 -3.93
C PRO A 48 9.84 -5.50 -5.25
N LYS A 49 10.63 -6.57 -5.30
CA LYS A 49 11.24 -7.01 -6.57
C LYS A 49 10.20 -7.66 -7.49
N LYS A 50 9.16 -8.25 -6.89
CA LYS A 50 8.05 -8.87 -7.60
C LYS A 50 6.76 -8.08 -7.41
N TYR A 51 6.21 -7.60 -8.52
CA TYR A 51 4.96 -6.85 -8.60
C TYR A 51 4.21 -7.23 -9.90
N PRO A 52 2.93 -6.85 -10.06
CA PRO A 52 2.17 -7.19 -11.25
C PRO A 52 2.82 -6.67 -12.55
N GLU A 53 3.06 -7.54 -13.53
CA GLU A 53 3.74 -7.18 -14.80
C GLU A 53 3.05 -6.04 -15.56
N LYS A 54 1.73 -5.90 -15.42
CA LYS A 54 0.95 -4.79 -16.01
C LYS A 54 1.44 -3.41 -15.59
N TRP A 55 2.14 -3.29 -14.45
CA TRP A 55 2.70 -2.02 -13.95
C TRP A 55 4.00 -1.65 -14.66
N ASN A 56 4.65 -2.56 -15.40
CA ASN A 56 5.84 -2.22 -16.20
C ASN A 56 5.55 -1.22 -17.32
N LYS A 57 4.29 -1.02 -17.70
CA LYS A 57 3.89 -0.06 -18.74
C LYS A 57 4.08 1.38 -18.30
N ASP A 58 3.93 1.64 -17.00
CA ASP A 58 4.04 2.96 -16.41
C ASP A 58 5.29 2.96 -15.53
N HIS A 59 6.32 3.73 -15.88
CA HIS A 59 7.49 3.84 -15.00
C HIS A 59 7.04 4.43 -13.66
N PHE A 60 7.31 3.71 -12.56
CA PHE A 60 6.94 4.13 -11.21
C PHE A 60 8.14 4.00 -10.27
N ASN A 61 8.17 4.83 -9.23
CA ASN A 61 9.24 4.88 -8.24
C ASN A 61 8.73 4.76 -6.79
N ALA A 62 7.42 4.63 -6.59
CA ALA A 62 6.79 4.45 -5.29
C ALA A 62 5.43 3.76 -5.45
N LEU A 63 4.92 3.21 -4.35
CA LEU A 63 3.56 2.66 -4.27
C LEU A 63 2.69 3.57 -3.39
N SER A 64 1.48 3.85 -3.86
CA SER A 64 0.46 4.53 -3.06
C SER A 64 -0.43 3.50 -2.38
N LEU A 65 -0.55 3.59 -1.07
CA LEU A 65 -1.40 2.72 -0.25
C LEU A 65 -2.52 3.56 0.36
N ILE A 66 -3.77 3.16 0.11
CA ILE A 66 -4.95 3.85 0.62
C ILE A 66 -5.65 2.93 1.62
N ILE A 67 -5.84 3.42 2.84
CA ILE A 67 -6.61 2.75 3.89
C ILE A 67 -7.87 3.59 4.12
N THR A 68 -9.05 2.94 4.19
CA THR A 68 -10.36 3.56 4.38
C THR A 68 -11.13 2.88 5.50
#